data_AF-A0A3S4GH34-F1
#
_entry.id   AF-A0A3S4GH34-F1
#
_cell.length_a   1.000
_cell.length_b   1.000
_cell.length_c   1.000
_cell.angle_alpha   90.00
_cell.angle_beta   90.00
_cell.angle_gamma   90.00
#
_symmetry.space_group_name_H-M   'P 1'
#
loop_
_entity.id
_entity.type
_entity.pdbx_description
1 polymer ?
#
loop_
_entity_poly.entity_id
_entity_poly.type
_entity_poly.pdbx_seq_one_letter_code
_entity_poly.pdbx_strand_id
1 'polypeptide(L)'
;MLGEKDGQPKDAAWAEKLCGIDADTIRALARQMAGDRTQIIAGWCVQRMQHGEQWSWMVVVLAAMLGQIGLPGGGFGFGWHYNGAGTPGRKGIILSGFSGSTTVPPVHDSTDYKGYSSTIPIARFMDAILDPGKVINWNGKSVKLPPLKMCVFAGTNPFHRHQQINRIIEGGASWKRSSLLITSGPRPAALRISFCRLPPNLSVTTSISSATILTAALSP
;
A
#
# COMPACT_ATOMS: atom_id res chain seq x y z
N MET A 1 10.65 14.70 -22.44
CA MET A 1 11.55 13.80 -23.19
C MET A 1 12.60 14.60 -23.95
N LEU A 2 12.22 15.53 -24.84
CA LEU A 2 13.14 16.22 -25.76
C LEU A 2 14.05 17.29 -25.13
N GLY A 3 13.76 17.75 -23.91
CA GLY A 3 14.61 18.73 -23.22
C GLY A 3 14.29 20.19 -23.52
N GLU A 4 13.21 20.49 -24.27
CA GLU A 4 12.90 21.85 -24.73
C GLU A 4 12.65 22.87 -23.60
N LYS A 5 12.20 22.41 -22.42
CA LYS A 5 11.90 23.28 -21.28
C LYS A 5 13.00 23.32 -20.21
N ASP A 6 13.76 22.23 -20.06
CA ASP A 6 14.75 22.05 -18.99
C ASP A 6 16.19 21.98 -19.51
N GLY A 7 16.40 22.14 -20.83
CA GLY A 7 17.71 22.16 -21.47
C GLY A 7 18.43 20.82 -21.52
N GLN A 8 17.82 19.73 -21.02
CA GLN A 8 18.46 18.42 -20.95
C GLN A 8 17.63 17.37 -21.70
N PRO A 9 18.02 17.04 -22.95
CA PRO A 9 17.46 15.90 -23.66
C PRO A 9 17.61 14.63 -22.82
N LYS A 10 16.53 13.87 -22.68
CA LYS A 10 16.50 12.60 -21.94
C LYS A 10 16.78 11.45 -22.91
N ASP A 11 17.98 11.46 -23.48
CA ASP A 11 18.43 10.48 -24.48
C ASP A 11 19.05 9.23 -23.82
N ALA A 12 19.41 8.25 -24.64
CA ALA A 12 19.99 6.99 -24.15
C ALA A 12 21.36 7.19 -23.48
N ALA A 13 22.17 8.14 -23.95
CA ALA A 13 23.47 8.44 -23.37
C ALA A 13 23.34 9.11 -21.98
N TRP A 14 22.31 9.93 -21.79
CA TRP A 14 21.94 10.44 -20.47
C TRP A 14 21.45 9.33 -19.53
N ALA A 15 20.60 8.42 -20.03
CA ALA A 15 20.05 7.32 -19.23
C ALA A 15 21.12 6.30 -18.80
N GLU A 16 22.10 6.00 -19.67
CA GLU A 16 23.21 5.08 -19.39
C GLU A 16 23.95 5.44 -18.09
N LYS A 17 24.25 6.73 -17.92
CA LYS A 17 24.94 7.25 -16.72
C LYS A 17 24.15 7.07 -15.42
N LEU A 18 22.83 6.94 -15.51
CA LEU A 18 21.93 6.81 -14.35
C LEU A 18 21.61 5.36 -14.02
N CYS A 19 21.31 4.54 -15.03
CA CYS A 19 20.87 3.16 -14.83
C CYS A 19 22.00 2.12 -14.97
N GLY A 20 23.16 2.51 -15.50
CA GLY A 20 24.30 1.62 -15.70
C GLY A 20 24.11 0.61 -16.84
N ILE A 21 23.20 0.89 -17.79
CA ILE A 21 22.95 0.06 -18.99
C ILE A 21 23.44 0.82 -20.21
N ASP A 22 24.27 0.17 -21.03
CA ASP A 22 24.83 0.76 -22.26
C ASP A 22 23.74 1.39 -23.15
N ALA A 23 24.01 2.60 -23.68
CA ALA A 23 23.05 3.33 -24.50
C ALA A 23 22.56 2.53 -25.73
N ASP A 24 23.42 1.71 -26.32
CA ASP A 24 23.06 0.88 -27.47
C ASP A 24 22.09 -0.24 -27.09
N THR A 25 22.24 -0.82 -25.90
CA THR A 25 21.30 -1.81 -25.35
C THR A 25 19.92 -1.17 -25.12
N ILE A 26 19.88 0.05 -24.57
CA ILE A 26 18.62 0.80 -24.38
C ILE A 26 17.94 1.05 -25.72
N ARG A 27 18.70 1.51 -26.74
CA ARG A 27 18.17 1.76 -28.10
C ARG A 27 17.67 0.47 -28.75
N ALA A 28 18.42 -0.62 -28.64
CA ALA A 28 18.07 -1.91 -29.20
C ALA A 28 16.75 -2.42 -28.59
N LEU A 29 16.61 -2.37 -27.27
CA LEU A 29 15.38 -2.76 -26.58
C LEU A 29 14.19 -1.89 -27.02
N ALA A 30 14.37 -0.57 -27.09
CA ALA A 30 13.30 0.33 -27.53
C ALA A 30 12.84 0.03 -28.97
N ARG A 31 13.78 -0.25 -29.88
CA ARG A 31 13.48 -0.63 -31.27
C ARG A 31 12.80 -2.00 -31.35
N GLN A 32 13.25 -2.98 -30.56
CA GLN A 32 12.62 -4.29 -30.51
C GLN A 32 11.17 -4.20 -30.00
N MET A 33 10.94 -3.45 -28.92
CA MET A 33 9.60 -3.24 -28.37
C MET A 33 8.65 -2.55 -29.37
N ALA A 34 9.18 -1.66 -30.21
CA ALA A 34 8.43 -0.95 -31.25
C ALA A 34 8.21 -1.80 -32.53
N GLY A 35 9.14 -2.69 -32.85
CA GLY A 35 9.08 -3.54 -34.05
C GLY A 35 8.11 -4.71 -33.93
N ASP A 36 7.89 -5.20 -32.71
CA ASP A 36 7.10 -6.40 -32.44
C ASP A 36 5.87 -6.15 -31.56
N ARG A 37 4.97 -7.14 -31.51
CA ARG A 37 3.86 -7.18 -30.55
C ARG A 37 4.41 -7.36 -29.13
N THR A 38 4.29 -6.32 -28.30
CA THR A 38 4.93 -6.24 -26.98
C THR A 38 3.91 -6.09 -25.86
N GLN A 39 3.99 -7.00 -24.88
CA GLN A 39 3.25 -6.95 -23.62
C GLN A 39 4.18 -6.56 -22.48
N ILE A 40 3.92 -5.43 -21.84
CA ILE A 40 4.64 -5.00 -20.63
C ILE A 40 3.95 -5.62 -19.40
N ILE A 41 4.68 -6.42 -18.63
CA ILE A 41 4.20 -7.02 -17.38
C ILE A 41 4.93 -6.37 -16.21
N ALA A 42 4.21 -5.55 -15.44
CA ALA A 42 4.79 -4.69 -14.41
C ALA A 42 4.46 -5.20 -13.00
N GLY A 43 5.50 -5.41 -12.16
CA GLY A 43 5.39 -5.92 -10.80
C GLY A 43 5.27 -4.82 -9.73
N TRP A 44 4.68 -5.08 -8.56
CA TRP A 44 4.41 -4.03 -7.55
C TRP A 44 5.59 -3.65 -6.65
N CYS A 45 6.81 -4.10 -6.93
CA CYS A 45 7.98 -3.80 -6.09
C CYS A 45 8.44 -2.35 -6.24
N VAL A 46 8.56 -1.85 -7.47
CA VAL A 46 9.19 -0.54 -7.76
C VAL A 46 8.34 0.62 -7.24
N GLN A 47 7.00 0.49 -7.25
CA GLN A 47 6.12 1.50 -6.66
C GLN A 47 6.20 1.62 -5.12
N ARG A 48 6.98 0.77 -4.44
CA ARG A 48 7.19 0.82 -2.98
C ARG A 48 8.47 1.57 -2.58
N MET A 49 9.02 2.36 -3.49
CA MET A 49 10.19 3.21 -3.29
C MET A 49 9.79 4.67 -3.22
N GLN A 50 10.74 5.54 -2.85
CA GLN A 50 10.54 6.98 -2.95
C GLN A 50 10.28 7.35 -4.42
N HIS A 51 9.29 8.21 -4.68
CA HIS A 51 8.82 8.55 -6.03
C HIS A 51 8.25 7.36 -6.83
N GLY A 52 7.77 6.32 -6.13
CA GLY A 52 7.22 5.11 -6.75
C GLY A 52 6.03 5.35 -7.67
N GLU A 53 5.31 6.46 -7.51
CA GLU A 53 4.25 6.89 -8.42
C GLU A 53 4.74 7.13 -9.87
N GLN A 54 5.99 7.57 -10.03
CA GLN A 54 6.57 7.87 -11.34
C GLN A 54 6.76 6.60 -12.17
N TRP A 55 7.10 5.49 -11.52
CA TRP A 55 7.29 4.20 -12.20
C TRP A 55 6.00 3.72 -12.86
N SER A 56 4.89 3.70 -12.12
CA SER A 56 3.59 3.26 -12.65
C SER A 56 3.13 4.18 -13.79
N TRP A 57 3.30 5.49 -13.65
CA TRP A 57 2.97 6.45 -14.71
C TRP A 57 3.82 6.24 -15.96
N MET A 58 5.13 6.09 -15.83
CA MET A 58 6.01 5.92 -16.99
C MET A 58 5.79 4.62 -17.74
N VAL A 59 5.38 3.54 -17.07
CA VAL A 59 4.98 2.28 -17.73
C VAL A 59 3.78 2.51 -18.66
N VAL A 60 2.77 3.24 -18.19
CA VAL A 60 1.57 3.54 -18.99
C VAL A 60 1.92 4.46 -20.17
N VAL A 61 2.75 5.49 -19.92
CA VAL A 61 3.23 6.40 -20.98
C VAL A 61 4.00 5.64 -22.05
N LEU A 62 4.91 4.74 -21.66
CA LEU A 62 5.67 3.92 -22.61
C LEU A 62 4.74 3.01 -23.44
N ALA A 63 3.78 2.34 -22.80
CA ALA A 63 2.80 1.52 -23.50
C ALA A 63 1.95 2.34 -24.49
N ALA A 64 1.60 3.58 -24.13
CA ALA A 64 0.88 4.49 -25.02
C ALA A 64 1.75 4.93 -26.20
N MET A 65 3.04 5.19 -25.98
CA MET A 65 4.00 5.50 -27.05
C MET A 65 4.19 4.34 -28.03
N LEU A 66 4.11 3.10 -27.56
CA LEU A 66 4.12 1.91 -28.43
C LEU A 66 2.83 1.77 -29.26
N GLY A 67 1.71 2.36 -28.81
CA GLY A 67 0.45 2.37 -29.56
C GLY A 67 -0.30 1.02 -29.61
N GLN A 68 0.07 0.06 -28.77
CA GLN A 68 -0.48 -1.31 -28.81
C GLN A 68 -1.54 -1.59 -27.74
N ILE A 69 -1.99 -0.56 -27.02
CA ILE A 69 -2.99 -0.69 -25.95
C ILE A 69 -4.33 -1.13 -26.57
N GLY A 70 -4.87 -2.24 -26.07
CA GLY A 70 -6.17 -2.79 -26.50
C GLY A 70 -6.05 -3.93 -27.53
N LEU A 71 -4.85 -4.22 -28.03
CA LEU A 71 -4.63 -5.34 -28.94
C LEU A 71 -4.31 -6.63 -28.16
N PRO A 72 -4.69 -7.82 -28.68
CA PRO A 72 -4.33 -9.10 -28.04
C PRO A 72 -2.80 -9.25 -27.92
N GLY A 73 -2.32 -9.45 -26.69
CA GLY A 73 -0.88 -9.53 -26.38
C GLY A 73 -0.11 -8.21 -26.49
N GLY A 74 -0.80 -7.07 -26.54
CA GLY A 74 -0.20 -5.74 -26.60
C GLY A 74 -0.58 -4.86 -25.40
N GLY A 75 0.25 -3.87 -25.10
CA GLY A 75 0.00 -2.88 -24.05
C GLY A 75 0.68 -3.25 -22.73
N PHE A 76 -0.01 -3.05 -21.60
CA PHE A 76 0.57 -3.23 -20.26
C PHE A 76 -0.39 -3.94 -19.30
N GLY A 77 0.14 -4.56 -18.25
CA GLY A 77 -0.63 -5.11 -17.16
C GLY A 77 0.13 -5.17 -15.85
N PHE A 78 -0.50 -4.70 -14.77
CA PHE A 78 0.05 -4.73 -13.41
C PHE A 78 -0.40 -5.95 -12.60
N GLY A 79 -1.27 -6.80 -13.13
CA GLY A 79 -1.96 -7.84 -12.36
C GLY A 79 -1.46 -9.27 -12.61
N TRP A 80 -0.75 -9.55 -13.70
CA TRP A 80 -0.45 -10.91 -14.16
C TRP A 80 0.27 -11.80 -13.14
N HIS A 81 1.03 -11.20 -12.22
CA HIS A 81 1.75 -11.91 -11.17
C HIS A 81 0.90 -12.19 -9.91
N TYR A 82 -0.38 -11.81 -9.91
CA TYR A 82 -1.26 -11.85 -8.74
C TYR A 82 -2.54 -12.66 -8.99
N ASN A 83 -2.83 -13.58 -8.08
CA ASN A 83 -4.12 -14.26 -7.90
C ASN A 83 -4.73 -14.89 -9.18
N GLY A 84 -3.89 -15.47 -10.05
CA GLY A 84 -4.33 -16.11 -11.28
C GLY A 84 -4.90 -15.14 -12.32
N ALA A 85 -4.59 -13.84 -12.23
CA ALA A 85 -4.99 -12.85 -13.22
C ALA A 85 -4.56 -13.27 -14.63
N GLY A 86 -5.50 -13.23 -15.57
CA GLY A 86 -5.32 -13.79 -16.91
C GLY A 86 -6.03 -15.12 -17.14
N THR A 87 -6.39 -15.82 -16.07
CA THR A 87 -7.21 -17.03 -16.17
C THR A 87 -8.65 -16.64 -16.53
N PRO A 88 -9.26 -17.22 -17.57
CA PRO A 88 -10.66 -16.98 -17.89
C PRO A 88 -11.56 -17.30 -16.69
N GLY A 89 -12.35 -16.32 -16.25
CA GLY A 89 -13.29 -16.52 -15.16
C GLY A 89 -14.37 -17.54 -15.52
N ARG A 90 -14.70 -18.45 -14.60
CA ARG A 90 -15.84 -19.37 -14.79
C ARG A 90 -17.15 -18.59 -14.83
N LYS A 91 -18.08 -18.98 -15.72
CA LYS A 91 -19.46 -18.47 -15.75
C LYS A 91 -20.34 -19.13 -14.67
N GLY A 92 -19.88 -19.11 -13.42
CA GLY A 92 -20.59 -19.70 -12.29
C GLY A 92 -21.34 -18.67 -11.45
N ILE A 93 -22.09 -19.16 -10.46
CA ILE A 93 -22.70 -18.31 -9.43
C ILE A 93 -21.58 -17.63 -8.63
N ILE A 94 -21.69 -16.31 -8.47
CA ILE A 94 -20.80 -15.52 -7.60
C ILE A 94 -21.32 -15.70 -6.17
N LEU A 95 -20.53 -16.32 -5.30
CA LEU A 95 -20.83 -16.36 -3.88
C LEU A 95 -20.61 -14.98 -3.25
N SER A 96 -21.61 -14.49 -2.52
CA SER A 96 -21.47 -13.28 -1.71
C SER A 96 -20.54 -13.52 -0.52
N GLY A 97 -19.72 -12.53 -0.19
CA GLY A 97 -18.90 -12.54 1.02
C GLY A 97 -19.73 -12.18 2.26
N PHE A 98 -19.11 -12.33 3.43
CA PHE A 98 -19.65 -11.80 4.68
C PHE A 98 -19.66 -10.26 4.64
N SER A 99 -20.75 -9.64 5.10
CA SER A 99 -20.81 -8.19 5.28
C SER A 99 -19.92 -7.78 6.46
N GLY A 100 -19.02 -6.83 6.24
CA GLY A 100 -18.25 -6.18 7.31
C GLY A 100 -19.03 -5.10 8.06
N SER A 101 -20.26 -4.78 7.62
CA SER A 101 -21.14 -3.80 8.24
C SER A 101 -22.18 -4.51 9.12
N THR A 102 -22.32 -4.06 10.36
CA THR A 102 -23.28 -4.59 11.33
C THR A 102 -24.60 -3.82 11.23
N THR A 103 -25.71 -4.55 11.29
CA THR A 103 -27.07 -3.97 11.44
C THR A 103 -27.37 -3.54 12.88
N VAL A 104 -26.52 -3.92 13.84
CA VAL A 104 -26.64 -3.49 15.24
C VAL A 104 -26.06 -2.08 15.38
N PRO A 105 -26.83 -1.10 15.91
CA PRO A 105 -26.33 0.25 16.13
C PRO A 105 -25.21 0.26 17.20
N PRO A 106 -24.22 1.17 17.09
CA PRO A 106 -23.15 1.24 18.06
C PRO A 106 -23.67 1.79 19.41
N VAL A 107 -23.08 1.31 20.52
CA VAL A 107 -23.39 1.82 21.87
C VAL A 107 -22.93 3.27 22.05
N HIS A 108 -21.89 3.69 21.31
CA HIS A 108 -21.40 5.06 21.25
C HIS A 108 -21.37 5.52 19.80
N ASP A 109 -22.11 6.58 19.48
CA ASP A 109 -22.31 7.12 18.12
C ASP A 109 -21.63 8.48 17.89
N SER A 110 -20.70 8.86 18.77
CA SER A 110 -19.97 10.12 18.64
C SER A 110 -19.19 10.20 17.33
N THR A 111 -19.43 11.30 16.61
CA THR A 111 -18.72 11.66 15.36
C THR A 111 -17.71 12.79 15.59
N ASP A 112 -17.49 13.20 16.84
CA ASP A 112 -16.53 14.25 17.17
C ASP A 112 -15.10 13.70 17.20
N TYR A 113 -14.32 14.04 16.17
CA TYR A 113 -12.90 13.74 16.08
C TYR A 113 -12.00 14.87 16.60
N LYS A 114 -12.52 15.86 17.33
CA LYS A 114 -11.78 17.02 17.89
C LYS A 114 -10.90 17.75 16.86
N GLY A 115 -11.40 17.84 15.62
CA GLY A 115 -10.69 18.46 14.50
C GLY A 115 -9.52 17.64 13.93
N TYR A 116 -9.33 16.39 14.36
CA TYR A 116 -8.40 15.43 13.75
C TYR A 116 -9.07 14.68 12.60
N SER A 117 -8.27 14.08 11.71
CA SER A 117 -8.79 13.33 10.57
C SER A 117 -9.26 11.94 10.98
N SER A 118 -10.47 11.55 10.57
CA SER A 118 -11.04 10.22 10.78
C SER A 118 -10.38 9.12 9.95
N THR A 119 -9.71 9.50 8.86
CA THR A 119 -8.97 8.60 7.97
C THR A 119 -7.54 9.09 7.80
N ILE A 120 -6.57 8.20 7.94
CA ILE A 120 -5.15 8.47 7.73
C ILE A 120 -4.55 7.49 6.72
N PRO A 121 -3.49 7.87 5.99
CA PRO A 121 -2.76 6.94 5.15
C PRO A 121 -2.17 5.81 6.01
N ILE A 122 -2.39 4.55 5.60
CA ILE A 122 -2.08 3.39 6.44
C ILE A 122 -0.62 3.33 6.92
N ALA A 123 0.33 3.81 6.12
CA ALA A 123 1.76 3.81 6.47
C ALA A 123 2.18 4.99 7.39
N ARG A 124 1.24 5.85 7.82
CA ARG A 124 1.48 7.01 8.71
C ARG A 124 0.95 6.78 10.13
N PHE A 125 0.47 5.59 10.46
CA PHE A 125 -0.04 5.30 11.80
C PHE A 125 1.04 5.44 12.88
N MET A 126 2.30 5.08 12.62
CA MET A 126 3.40 5.32 13.56
C MET A 126 3.72 6.81 13.73
N ASP A 127 3.59 7.60 12.67
CA ASP A 127 3.74 9.07 12.79
C ASP A 127 2.61 9.65 13.65
N ALA A 128 1.39 9.10 13.58
CA ALA A 128 0.27 9.53 14.43
C ALA A 128 0.46 9.18 15.92
N ILE A 129 1.22 8.12 16.20
CA ILE A 129 1.54 7.68 17.56
C ILE A 129 2.62 8.56 18.19
N LEU A 130 3.66 8.86 17.41
CA LEU A 130 4.82 9.63 17.89
C LEU A 130 4.55 11.14 17.90
N ASP A 131 3.88 11.66 16.86
CA ASP A 131 3.65 13.09 16.63
C ASP A 131 2.14 13.41 16.46
N PRO A 132 1.30 13.24 17.49
CA PRO A 132 -0.13 13.55 17.37
C PRO A 132 -0.35 15.05 17.06
N GLY A 133 -1.27 15.34 16.13
CA GLY A 133 -1.60 16.70 15.70
C GLY A 133 -0.77 17.26 14.55
N LYS A 134 0.28 16.55 14.12
CA LYS A 134 1.02 16.89 12.91
C LYS A 134 0.11 16.90 11.69
N VAL A 135 0.25 17.92 10.84
CA VAL A 135 -0.49 18.04 9.58
C VAL A 135 0.39 17.52 8.44
N ILE A 136 -0.14 16.61 7.64
CA ILE A 136 0.52 16.03 6.48
C ILE A 136 -0.28 16.31 5.21
N ASN A 137 0.42 16.43 4.08
CA ASN A 137 -0.22 16.50 2.77
C ASN A 137 -0.45 15.09 2.23
N TRP A 138 -1.67 14.79 1.80
CA TRP A 138 -2.07 13.51 1.25
C TRP A 138 -3.05 13.70 0.09
N ASN A 139 -2.61 13.36 -1.12
CA ASN A 139 -3.42 13.42 -2.35
C ASN A 139 -4.16 14.77 -2.52
N GLY A 140 -3.45 15.89 -2.34
CA GLY A 140 -4.01 17.24 -2.44
C GLY A 140 -4.81 17.72 -1.23
N LYS A 141 -4.95 16.90 -0.17
CA LYS A 141 -5.65 17.25 1.08
C LYS A 141 -4.68 17.35 2.24
N SER A 142 -5.00 18.19 3.22
CA SER A 142 -4.30 18.21 4.50
C SER A 142 -4.96 17.23 5.48
N VAL A 143 -4.15 16.38 6.11
CA VAL A 143 -4.59 15.36 7.09
C VAL A 143 -3.93 15.67 8.42
N LYS A 144 -4.72 15.81 9.48
CA LYS A 144 -4.24 16.05 10.84
C LYS A 144 -4.22 14.73 11.60
N LEU A 145 -3.03 14.29 12.02
CA LEU A 145 -2.84 12.98 12.64
C LEU A 145 -3.51 12.91 14.03
N PRO A 146 -4.39 11.92 14.28
CA PRO A 146 -5.08 11.81 15.57
C PRO A 146 -4.18 11.23 16.66
N PRO A 147 -4.39 11.61 17.94
CA PRO A 147 -3.76 10.94 19.07
C PRO A 147 -4.35 9.54 19.26
N LEU A 148 -3.68 8.52 18.74
CA LEU A 148 -4.12 7.14 18.86
C LEU A 148 -3.87 6.59 20.28
N LYS A 149 -4.92 6.05 20.90
CA LYS A 149 -4.91 5.48 22.27
C LYS A 149 -5.35 4.01 22.32
N MET A 150 -5.90 3.45 21.25
CA MET A 150 -6.21 2.03 21.18
C MET A 150 -6.07 1.52 19.75
N CYS A 151 -5.53 0.31 19.58
CA CYS A 151 -5.39 -0.33 18.26
C CYS A 151 -5.76 -1.80 18.34
N VAL A 152 -6.55 -2.23 17.37
CA VAL A 152 -6.97 -3.62 17.20
C VAL A 152 -6.43 -4.13 15.86
N PHE A 153 -5.59 -5.16 15.94
CA PHE A 153 -5.00 -5.82 14.78
C PHE A 153 -5.56 -7.24 14.66
N ALA A 154 -6.34 -7.49 13.61
CA ALA A 154 -6.87 -8.81 13.30
C ALA A 154 -6.32 -9.31 11.95
N GLY A 155 -5.68 -10.47 11.94
CA GLY A 155 -5.16 -11.09 10.71
C GLY A 155 -3.92 -10.43 10.11
N THR A 156 -3.35 -9.42 10.76
CA THR A 156 -2.20 -8.66 10.28
C THR A 156 -1.06 -8.67 11.30
N ASN A 157 0.17 -8.45 10.84
CA ASN A 157 1.34 -8.31 11.70
C ASN A 157 2.08 -7.01 11.36
N PRO A 158 1.77 -5.89 12.04
CA PRO A 158 2.41 -4.60 11.77
C PRO A 158 3.91 -4.62 12.13
N PHE A 159 4.34 -5.41 13.11
CA PHE A 159 5.73 -5.49 13.56
C PHE A 159 6.68 -6.14 12.55
N HIS A 160 6.13 -6.86 11.57
CA HIS A 160 6.90 -7.40 10.45
C HIS A 160 6.72 -6.58 9.17
N ARG A 161 5.50 -6.08 8.92
CA ARG A 161 5.15 -5.38 7.67
C ARG A 161 5.64 -3.94 7.64
N HIS A 162 5.71 -3.29 8.80
CA HIS A 162 6.04 -1.87 8.89
C HIS A 162 7.56 -1.66 8.97
N GLN A 163 8.02 -0.54 8.40
CA GLN A 163 9.43 -0.22 8.31
C GLN A 163 9.98 0.28 9.65
N GLN A 164 11.30 0.18 9.84
CA GLN A 164 12.03 0.70 11.00
C GLN A 164 11.55 0.12 12.35
N ILE A 165 12.00 -1.09 12.67
CA ILE A 165 11.60 -1.82 13.89
C ILE A 165 11.94 -1.03 15.18
N ASN A 166 13.08 -0.34 15.24
CA ASN A 166 13.45 0.46 16.42
C ASN A 166 12.45 1.59 16.70
N ARG A 167 11.99 2.26 15.64
CA ARG A 167 10.96 3.31 15.72
C ARG A 167 9.60 2.75 16.19
N ILE A 168 9.27 1.53 15.76
CA ILE A 168 8.10 0.80 16.24
C ILE A 168 8.22 0.49 17.74
N ILE A 169 9.41 0.12 18.22
CA ILE A 169 9.67 -0.14 19.64
C ILE A 169 9.51 1.15 20.47
N GLU A 170 10.02 2.28 19.99
CA GLU A 170 9.82 3.59 20.63
C GLU A 170 8.34 4.00 20.70
N GLY A 171 7.61 3.84 19.58
CA GLY A 171 6.17 4.04 19.54
C GLY A 171 5.42 3.10 20.50
N GLY A 172 5.84 1.83 20.55
CA GLY A 172 5.30 0.84 21.48
C GLY A 172 5.61 1.16 22.96
N ALA A 173 6.76 1.74 23.26
CA ALA A 173 7.11 2.22 24.60
C ALA A 173 6.28 3.45 25.01
N SER A 174 5.91 4.29 24.05
CA SER A 174 4.94 5.39 24.23
C SER A 174 3.54 4.83 24.48
N TRP A 175 3.17 3.73 23.80
CA TRP A 175 1.90 3.01 23.97
C TRP A 175 1.76 2.35 25.35
N LYS A 176 2.83 1.76 25.88
CA LYS A 176 2.85 1.07 27.20
C LYS A 176 2.44 2.00 28.36
N ARG A 177 2.56 3.31 28.20
CA ARG A 177 2.22 4.29 29.23
C ARG A 177 0.74 4.64 29.30
N SER A 178 -0.09 4.33 28.30
CA SER A 178 -1.48 4.85 28.27
C SER A 178 -2.51 4.07 27.44
N SER A 179 -2.21 2.89 26.87
CA SER A 179 -3.06 2.35 25.79
C SER A 179 -3.02 0.83 25.57
N LEU A 180 -4.14 0.23 25.09
CA LEU A 180 -4.33 -1.22 24.91
C LEU A 180 -4.05 -1.66 23.45
N LEU A 181 -3.28 -2.75 23.29
CA LEU A 181 -2.99 -3.40 22.01
C LEU A 181 -3.59 -4.82 22.01
N ILE A 182 -4.55 -5.07 21.11
CA ILE A 182 -5.19 -6.37 20.91
C ILE A 182 -4.71 -6.97 19.59
N THR A 183 -4.14 -8.17 19.64
CA THR A 183 -3.78 -8.93 18.45
C THR A 183 -4.51 -10.27 18.40
N SER A 184 -5.11 -10.58 17.24
CA SER A 184 -5.66 -11.90 16.93
C SER A 184 -4.97 -12.47 15.69
N GLY A 185 -4.25 -13.58 15.87
CA GLY A 185 -3.54 -14.25 14.78
C GLY A 185 -2.49 -15.26 15.26
N PRO A 186 -2.10 -16.23 14.43
CA PRO A 186 -1.21 -17.33 14.83
C PRO A 186 0.29 -16.96 14.89
N ARG A 187 0.68 -15.70 14.61
CA ARG A 187 2.09 -15.32 14.35
C ARG A 187 2.77 -14.61 15.55
N PRO A 188 3.91 -15.11 16.06
CA PRO A 188 4.43 -14.78 17.39
C PRO A 188 4.98 -13.36 17.60
N ALA A 189 5.44 -12.66 16.55
CA ALA A 189 6.12 -11.37 16.72
C ALA A 189 5.20 -10.25 17.26
N ALA A 190 3.93 -10.23 16.84
CA ALA A 190 2.95 -9.26 17.34
C ALA A 190 2.44 -9.58 18.76
N LEU A 191 2.47 -10.85 19.17
CA LEU A 191 1.96 -11.31 20.46
C LEU A 191 2.85 -10.89 21.65
N ARG A 192 4.15 -10.63 21.44
CA ARG A 192 5.08 -10.27 22.52
C ARG A 192 4.87 -8.87 23.10
N ILE A 193 4.19 -7.98 22.36
CA ILE A 193 4.00 -6.56 22.74
C ILE A 193 2.53 -6.26 23.06
N SER A 194 1.63 -7.25 22.90
CA SER A 194 0.18 -7.09 23.12
C SER A 194 -0.22 -7.30 24.57
N PHE A 195 -1.20 -6.51 25.03
CA PHE A 195 -1.77 -6.59 26.37
C PHE A 195 -2.91 -7.61 26.46
N CYS A 196 -3.66 -7.82 25.38
CA CYS A 196 -4.71 -8.85 25.30
C CYS A 196 -4.48 -9.73 24.07
N ARG A 197 -4.56 -11.05 24.27
CA ARG A 197 -4.34 -12.08 23.25
C ARG A 197 -5.63 -12.87 23.07
N LEU A 198 -6.13 -12.91 21.84
CA LEU A 198 -7.26 -13.77 21.48
C LEU A 198 -6.72 -14.96 20.67
N PRO A 199 -6.85 -16.21 21.15
CA PRO A 199 -6.42 -17.37 20.39
C PRO A 199 -7.31 -17.50 19.14
N PRO A 200 -6.74 -17.51 17.92
CA PRO A 200 -7.52 -17.83 16.74
C PRO A 200 -7.77 -19.35 16.70
N ASN A 201 -9.01 -19.76 16.40
CA ASN A 201 -9.27 -21.12 15.96
C ASN A 201 -8.65 -21.27 14.56
N LEU A 202 -7.62 -22.12 14.44
CA LEU A 202 -6.92 -22.38 13.19
C LEU A 202 -7.86 -23.16 12.25
N SER A 203 -8.58 -22.46 11.38
CA SER A 203 -9.34 -23.12 10.30
C SER A 203 -8.59 -22.95 8.98
N VAL A 204 -8.40 -24.07 8.27
CA VAL A 204 -7.73 -24.17 6.96
C VAL A 204 -8.53 -23.47 5.84
N THR A 205 -9.60 -22.73 6.19
CA THR A 205 -10.62 -22.26 5.24
C THR A 205 -10.99 -20.77 5.35
N THR A 206 -10.42 -20.00 6.29
CA THR A 206 -10.71 -18.56 6.39
C THR A 206 -9.71 -17.71 5.58
N SER A 207 -10.19 -17.11 4.47
CA SER A 207 -9.56 -15.95 3.84
C SER A 207 -9.65 -14.76 4.80
N ILE A 208 -8.53 -14.39 5.42
CA ILE A 208 -8.51 -13.32 6.41
C ILE A 208 -8.42 -11.98 5.67
N SER A 209 -9.54 -11.25 5.61
CA SER A 209 -9.50 -9.82 5.31
C SER A 209 -8.68 -9.13 6.41
N SER A 210 -7.51 -8.60 6.08
CA SER A 210 -6.68 -7.87 7.04
C SER A 210 -7.40 -6.57 7.43
N ALA A 211 -7.97 -6.51 8.63
CA ALA A 211 -8.57 -5.30 9.18
C ALA A 211 -7.62 -4.72 10.24
N THR A 212 -7.23 -3.47 10.05
CA THR A 212 -6.59 -2.67 11.10
C THR A 212 -7.62 -1.63 11.52
N ILE A 213 -8.13 -1.75 12.75
CA ILE A 213 -9.02 -0.77 13.33
C ILE A 213 -8.20 0.03 14.35
N LEU A 214 -7.98 1.30 14.03
CA LEU A 214 -7.32 2.26 14.93
C LEU A 214 -8.45 3.06 15.60
N THR A 215 -8.57 2.97 16.92
CA THR A 215 -9.59 3.72 17.66
C THR A 215 -8.90 4.82 18.47
N ALA A 216 -9.22 6.07 18.15
CA ALA A 216 -8.91 7.18 19.04
C ALA A 216 -9.88 7.14 20.22
N ALA A 217 -9.45 6.59 21.35
CA ALA A 217 -10.23 6.70 22.59
C ALA A 217 -10.01 8.11 23.16
N LEU A 218 -11.07 8.90 23.19
CA LEU A 218 -11.11 10.19 23.88
C LEU A 218 -11.35 9.90 25.37
N SER A 219 -10.41 10.28 26.25
CA SER A 219 -10.74 10.41 27.67
C SER A 219 -11.77 11.54 27.86
N PRO A 220 -12.67 11.41 28.86
CA PRO A 220 -13.63 12.46 29.21
C PRO A 220 -12.95 13.78 29.53
#